data_AF-A0A1F7FLI9-F1
#
_entry.id   AF-A0A1F7FLI9-F1
#
_cell.length_a   1.000
_cell.length_b   1.000
_cell.length_c   1.000
_cell.angle_alpha   90.00
_cell.angle_beta   90.00
_cell.angle_gamma   90.00
#
_symmetry.space_group_name_H-M   'P 1'
#
loop_
_entity.id
_entity.type
_entity.pdbx_description
1 polymer ?
#
loop_
_entity_poly.entity_id
_entity_poly.type
_entity_poly.pdbx_seq_one_letter_code
_entity_poly.pdbx_strand_id
1 'polypeptide(L)'
;MLRSDFFKAGIILMIIGEALLARIRCVFAVLLLIAYSQTAFCCDSSMLELLTGASSQESVTAKLLVISSKMQVTAATAQAFNHAAAEKMHHEAMESWLYVASQITSNPPGQAATDPDFHSVIVQISRELGNIRQQIARRELDNVHDRLEMCVTRMSLLAAMINGHHRMIYFLRLELAVLNLRPVISLFEPVRESIIASDFLSMLAGAGLQKFQPAKERVNSLKKFFVVLRDSATSDQKRFSTASLTGYLSFYHEFMELKKLLLSEKYFNS
;
A
#
# COMPACT_ATOMS: atom_id res chain seq x y z
N MET A 1 -11.67 68.02 -17.57
CA MET A 1 -12.28 67.20 -16.49
C MET A 1 -12.50 65.72 -16.87
N LEU A 2 -12.44 65.33 -18.16
CA LEU A 2 -12.65 63.94 -18.62
C LEU A 2 -11.46 62.96 -18.44
N ARG A 3 -10.25 63.43 -18.07
CA ARG A 3 -9.04 62.58 -18.02
C ARG A 3 -8.88 61.76 -16.72
N SER A 4 -9.56 62.16 -15.65
CA SER A 4 -9.47 61.52 -14.33
C SER A 4 -10.27 60.20 -14.27
N ASP A 5 -11.40 60.13 -14.99
CA ASP A 5 -12.32 59.00 -14.86
C ASP A 5 -11.88 57.78 -15.67
N PHE A 6 -11.18 57.98 -16.79
CA PHE A 6 -10.55 56.89 -17.55
C PHE A 6 -9.41 56.22 -16.78
N PHE A 7 -8.66 56.99 -15.98
CA PHE A 7 -7.56 56.43 -15.18
C PHE A 7 -8.09 55.58 -14.02
N LYS A 8 -9.18 56.02 -13.37
CA LYS A 8 -9.86 55.23 -12.33
C LYS A 8 -10.49 53.94 -12.88
N ALA A 9 -11.10 54.00 -14.07
CA ALA A 9 -11.67 52.81 -14.71
C ALA A 9 -10.59 51.78 -15.07
N GLY A 10 -9.43 52.22 -15.56
CA GLY A 10 -8.31 51.33 -15.90
C GLY A 10 -7.72 50.58 -14.69
N ILE A 11 -7.57 51.26 -13.55
CA ILE A 11 -7.06 50.64 -12.31
C ILE A 11 -8.04 49.59 -11.76
N ILE A 12 -9.35 49.87 -11.82
CA ILE A 12 -10.37 48.93 -11.35
C ILE A 12 -10.40 47.66 -12.21
N LEU A 13 -10.30 47.80 -13.54
CA LEU A 13 -10.20 46.66 -14.46
C LEU A 13 -8.94 45.81 -14.23
N MET A 14 -7.81 46.44 -13.92
CA MET A 14 -6.55 45.74 -13.63
C MET A 14 -6.64 44.93 -12.32
N ILE A 15 -7.20 45.52 -11.26
CA ILE A 15 -7.38 44.85 -9.96
C ILE A 15 -8.36 43.67 -10.06
N ILE A 16 -9.46 43.83 -10.81
CA ILE A 16 -10.43 42.75 -11.04
C ILE A 16 -9.78 41.61 -11.86
N GLY A 17 -8.95 41.94 -12.85
CA GLY A 17 -8.22 40.96 -13.65
C GLY A 17 -7.26 40.11 -12.83
N GLU A 18 -6.47 40.73 -11.94
CA GLU A 18 -5.53 40.00 -11.06
C GLU A 18 -6.26 39.13 -10.03
N ALA A 19 -7.36 39.62 -9.44
CA ALA A 19 -8.16 38.84 -8.50
C ALA A 19 -8.82 37.63 -9.18
N LEU A 20 -9.26 37.76 -10.44
CA LEU A 20 -9.82 36.67 -11.23
C LEU A 20 -8.75 35.62 -11.58
N LEU A 21 -7.56 36.07 -12.01
CA LEU A 21 -6.41 35.19 -12.31
C LEU A 21 -5.94 34.42 -11.07
N ALA A 22 -5.91 35.06 -9.89
CA ALA A 22 -5.58 34.40 -8.63
C ALA A 22 -6.60 33.31 -8.26
N ARG A 23 -7.90 33.60 -8.42
CA ARG A 23 -8.98 32.62 -8.16
C ARG A 23 -8.90 31.43 -9.13
N ILE A 24 -8.66 31.68 -10.42
CA ILE A 24 -8.50 30.61 -11.42
C ILE A 24 -7.28 29.75 -11.10
N ARG A 25 -6.14 30.36 -10.70
CA ARG A 25 -4.94 29.62 -10.28
C ARG A 25 -5.18 28.77 -9.03
N CYS A 26 -5.90 29.28 -8.03
CA CYS A 26 -6.27 28.50 -6.85
C CYS A 26 -7.19 27.33 -7.21
N VAL A 27 -8.23 27.56 -8.03
CA VAL A 27 -9.13 26.49 -8.48
C VAL A 27 -8.37 25.45 -9.30
N PHE A 28 -7.47 25.87 -10.18
CA PHE A 28 -6.66 24.96 -10.98
C PHE A 28 -5.63 24.18 -10.14
N ALA A 29 -5.02 24.80 -9.13
CA ALA A 29 -4.13 24.12 -8.19
C ALA A 29 -4.89 23.11 -7.32
N VAL A 30 -6.09 23.44 -6.87
CA VAL A 30 -6.98 22.51 -6.14
C VAL A 30 -7.43 21.37 -7.06
N LEU A 31 -7.80 21.65 -8.31
CA LEU A 31 -8.15 20.63 -9.29
C LEU A 31 -6.97 19.72 -9.66
N LEU A 32 -5.75 20.26 -9.74
CA LEU A 32 -4.53 19.48 -9.93
C LEU A 32 -4.22 18.61 -8.72
N LEU A 33 -4.39 19.13 -7.49
CA LEU A 33 -4.24 18.35 -6.26
C LEU A 33 -5.28 17.22 -6.18
N ILE A 34 -6.51 17.47 -6.60
CA ILE A 34 -7.57 16.45 -6.68
C ILE A 34 -7.25 15.43 -7.78
N ALA A 35 -6.80 15.87 -8.96
CA ALA A 35 -6.43 14.98 -10.06
C ALA A 35 -5.19 14.12 -9.72
N TYR A 36 -4.22 14.66 -8.99
CA TYR A 36 -3.05 13.92 -8.49
C TYR A 36 -3.43 12.94 -7.37
N SER A 37 -4.48 13.22 -6.60
CA SER A 37 -5.03 12.27 -5.62
C SER A 37 -5.82 11.12 -6.26
N GLN A 38 -6.30 11.29 -7.52
CA GLN A 38 -7.04 10.29 -8.28
C GLN A 38 -6.15 9.29 -9.03
N THR A 39 -4.82 9.46 -9.04
CA THR A 39 -3.94 8.29 -9.03
C THR A 39 -3.99 7.68 -7.63
N ALA A 40 -5.20 7.28 -7.23
CA ALA A 40 -5.44 6.51 -6.04
C ALA A 40 -4.55 5.29 -6.17
N PHE A 41 -3.69 5.09 -5.17
CA PHE A 41 -2.86 3.91 -5.01
C PHE A 41 -3.73 2.69 -5.29
N CYS A 42 -3.66 2.07 -6.46
CA CYS A 42 -4.21 0.74 -6.60
C CYS A 42 -3.32 -0.17 -5.75
N CYS A 43 -3.90 -1.14 -5.01
CA CYS A 43 -3.09 -2.12 -4.29
C CYS A 43 -2.08 -2.73 -5.28
N ASP A 44 -0.80 -2.79 -4.94
CA ASP A 44 0.24 -3.23 -5.88
C ASP A 44 0.17 -4.75 -6.12
N SER A 45 -0.24 -5.16 -7.33
CA SER A 45 -0.28 -6.56 -7.79
C SER A 45 0.96 -6.98 -8.59
N SER A 46 1.95 -6.11 -8.81
CA SER A 46 3.08 -6.39 -9.71
C SER A 46 3.89 -7.61 -9.29
N MET A 47 4.02 -7.87 -7.98
CA MET A 47 4.71 -9.07 -7.48
C MET A 47 3.93 -10.36 -7.83
N LEU A 48 2.61 -10.32 -7.75
CA LEU A 48 1.74 -11.46 -8.07
C LEU A 48 1.63 -11.69 -9.59
N GLU A 49 1.65 -10.62 -10.37
CA GLU A 49 1.74 -10.68 -11.83
C GLU A 49 3.04 -11.35 -12.28
N LEU A 50 4.19 -10.98 -11.69
CA LEU A 50 5.47 -11.63 -11.98
C LEU A 50 5.48 -13.14 -11.70
N LEU A 51 4.74 -13.59 -10.69
CA LEU A 51 4.61 -15.01 -10.35
C LEU A 51 3.64 -15.75 -11.28
N THR A 52 2.74 -15.04 -11.95
CA THR A 52 1.77 -15.64 -12.85
C THR A 52 2.44 -15.91 -14.20
N GLY A 53 2.50 -17.18 -14.61
CA GLY A 53 3.16 -17.62 -15.85
C GLY A 53 4.59 -18.12 -15.67
N ALA A 54 5.11 -18.15 -14.44
CA ALA A 54 6.49 -18.57 -14.16
C ALA A 54 6.63 -20.04 -13.71
N SER A 55 5.55 -20.79 -13.46
CA SER A 55 5.63 -22.09 -12.79
C SER A 55 4.56 -23.12 -13.19
N SER A 56 4.79 -24.37 -12.79
CA SER A 56 3.81 -25.47 -12.90
C SER A 56 2.55 -25.26 -12.04
N GLN A 57 2.56 -24.26 -11.14
CA GLN A 57 1.44 -23.92 -10.25
C GLN A 57 0.69 -22.66 -10.74
N GLU A 58 0.82 -22.33 -12.02
CA GLU A 58 0.19 -21.17 -12.67
C GLU A 58 -1.31 -21.08 -12.39
N SER A 59 -2.04 -22.20 -12.40
CA SER A 59 -3.48 -22.24 -12.14
C SER A 59 -3.86 -21.65 -10.77
N VAL A 60 -3.10 -21.94 -9.72
CA VAL A 60 -3.37 -21.40 -8.37
C VAL A 60 -3.00 -19.93 -8.31
N THR A 61 -1.83 -19.57 -8.88
CA THR A 61 -1.34 -18.19 -8.89
C THR A 61 -2.27 -17.26 -9.68
N ALA A 62 -2.80 -17.71 -10.82
CA ALA A 62 -3.78 -16.98 -11.62
C ALA A 62 -5.09 -16.76 -10.86
N LYS A 63 -5.57 -17.76 -10.10
CA LYS A 63 -6.74 -17.58 -9.23
C LYS A 63 -6.47 -16.53 -8.14
N LEU A 64 -5.29 -16.55 -7.51
CA LEU A 64 -4.90 -15.53 -6.54
C LEU A 64 -4.86 -14.14 -7.17
N LEU A 65 -4.36 -14.01 -8.41
CA LEU A 65 -4.35 -12.75 -9.15
C LEU A 65 -5.76 -12.22 -9.41
N VAL A 66 -6.69 -13.08 -9.82
CA VAL A 66 -8.10 -12.70 -10.00
C VAL A 66 -8.72 -12.20 -8.69
N ILE A 67 -8.45 -12.88 -7.56
CA ILE A 67 -8.93 -12.44 -6.25
C ILE A 67 -8.34 -11.07 -5.89
N SER A 68 -7.04 -10.89 -6.11
CA SER A 68 -6.33 -9.62 -5.91
C SER A 68 -6.94 -8.47 -6.72
N SER A 69 -7.25 -8.73 -8.00
CA SER A 69 -7.89 -7.75 -8.86
C SER A 69 -9.29 -7.35 -8.35
N LYS A 70 -10.10 -8.31 -7.91
CA LYS A 70 -11.41 -8.01 -7.28
C LYS A 70 -11.24 -7.15 -6.02
N MET A 71 -10.24 -7.44 -5.18
CA MET A 71 -9.93 -6.63 -4.00
C MET A 71 -9.50 -5.20 -4.35
N GLN A 72 -8.72 -5.00 -5.42
CA GLN A 72 -8.39 -3.65 -5.90
C GLN A 72 -9.66 -2.89 -6.32
N VAL A 73 -10.59 -3.55 -7.02
CA VAL A 73 -11.88 -2.93 -7.39
C VAL A 73 -12.72 -2.63 -6.15
N THR A 74 -12.73 -3.51 -5.14
CA THR A 74 -13.35 -3.23 -3.83
C THR A 74 -12.76 -1.96 -3.21
N ALA A 75 -11.42 -1.82 -3.22
CA ALA A 75 -10.75 -0.66 -2.65
C ALA A 75 -11.12 0.64 -3.39
N ALA A 76 -11.10 0.61 -4.72
CA ALA A 76 -11.46 1.76 -5.56
C ALA A 76 -12.94 2.16 -5.39
N THR A 77 -13.85 1.20 -5.33
CA THR A 77 -15.29 1.46 -5.13
C THR A 77 -15.58 1.95 -3.72
N ALA A 78 -14.86 1.45 -2.69
CA ALA A 78 -14.94 1.97 -1.32
C ALA A 78 -14.44 3.42 -1.23
N GLN A 79 -13.31 3.74 -1.87
CA GLN A 79 -12.79 5.12 -1.94
C GLN A 79 -13.76 6.07 -2.67
N ALA A 80 -14.50 5.56 -3.65
CA ALA A 80 -15.56 6.31 -4.32
C ALA A 80 -16.88 6.39 -3.51
N PHE A 81 -16.89 5.93 -2.25
CA PHE A 81 -18.06 5.85 -1.37
C PHE A 81 -19.23 5.05 -1.96
N ASN A 82 -18.96 4.15 -2.92
CA ASN A 82 -19.96 3.27 -3.49
C ASN A 82 -20.04 1.97 -2.69
N HIS A 83 -20.71 2.04 -1.55
CA HIS A 83 -20.81 0.93 -0.59
C HIS A 83 -21.37 -0.36 -1.22
N ALA A 84 -22.44 -0.25 -2.02
CA ALA A 84 -23.08 -1.43 -2.61
C ALA A 84 -22.17 -2.14 -3.61
N ALA A 85 -21.42 -1.38 -4.43
CA ALA A 85 -20.44 -1.95 -5.33
C ALA A 85 -19.25 -2.56 -4.57
N ALA A 86 -18.75 -1.88 -3.54
CA ALA A 86 -17.65 -2.39 -2.71
C ALA A 86 -18.05 -3.69 -2.01
N GLU A 87 -19.25 -3.75 -1.43
CA GLU A 87 -19.78 -4.95 -0.77
C GLU A 87 -19.92 -6.12 -1.76
N LYS A 88 -20.51 -5.87 -2.93
CA LYS A 88 -20.64 -6.88 -3.99
C LYS A 88 -19.28 -7.42 -4.41
N MET A 89 -18.34 -6.55 -4.76
CA MET A 89 -17.01 -6.96 -5.23
C MET A 89 -16.22 -7.70 -4.13
N HIS A 90 -16.33 -7.24 -2.88
CA HIS A 90 -15.69 -7.92 -1.75
C HIS A 90 -16.28 -9.31 -1.51
N HIS A 91 -17.60 -9.46 -1.65
CA HIS A 91 -18.27 -10.74 -1.56
C HIS A 91 -17.75 -11.73 -2.62
N GLU A 92 -17.67 -11.31 -3.88
CA GLU A 92 -17.13 -12.13 -4.97
C GLU A 92 -15.65 -12.51 -4.74
N ALA A 93 -14.85 -11.61 -4.17
CA ALA A 93 -13.46 -11.89 -3.79
C ALA A 93 -13.40 -12.95 -2.68
N MET A 94 -14.26 -12.85 -1.66
CA MET A 94 -14.33 -13.81 -0.56
C MET A 94 -14.78 -15.21 -1.00
N GLU A 95 -15.78 -15.33 -1.87
CA GLU A 95 -16.21 -16.63 -2.40
C GLU A 95 -15.08 -17.30 -3.18
N SER A 96 -14.42 -16.53 -4.04
CA SER A 96 -13.25 -16.99 -4.80
C SER A 96 -12.13 -17.44 -3.85
N TRP A 97 -11.86 -16.67 -2.80
CA TRP A 97 -10.87 -17.01 -1.77
C TRP A 97 -11.22 -18.29 -1.01
N LEU A 98 -12.47 -18.47 -0.54
CA LEU A 98 -12.88 -19.67 0.20
C LEU A 98 -12.67 -20.94 -0.64
N TYR A 99 -13.02 -20.87 -1.92
CA TYR A 99 -12.77 -21.96 -2.86
C TYR A 99 -11.28 -22.27 -3.00
N VAL A 100 -10.43 -21.26 -3.23
CA VAL A 100 -8.98 -21.47 -3.35
C VAL A 100 -8.36 -21.95 -2.04
N ALA A 101 -8.69 -21.32 -0.92
CA ALA A 101 -8.17 -21.64 0.41
C ALA A 101 -8.47 -23.09 0.80
N SER A 102 -9.70 -23.57 0.55
CA SER A 102 -10.05 -24.97 0.83
C SER A 102 -9.23 -25.96 -0.01
N GLN A 103 -8.97 -25.65 -1.28
CA GLN A 103 -8.14 -26.46 -2.17
C GLN A 103 -6.69 -26.54 -1.66
N ILE A 104 -6.06 -25.38 -1.44
CA ILE A 104 -4.64 -25.32 -1.09
C ILE A 104 -4.36 -25.73 0.36
N THR A 105 -5.34 -25.65 1.26
CA THR A 105 -5.20 -26.17 2.63
C THR A 105 -5.25 -27.69 2.64
N SER A 106 -6.14 -28.29 1.85
CA SER A 106 -6.30 -29.74 1.80
C SER A 106 -5.16 -30.42 1.05
N ASN A 107 -4.60 -29.74 0.05
CA ASN A 107 -3.48 -30.22 -0.75
C ASN A 107 -2.53 -29.06 -1.08
N PRO A 108 -1.57 -28.73 -0.19
CA PRO A 108 -0.62 -27.63 -0.39
C PRO A 108 0.17 -27.79 -1.69
N PRO A 109 0.07 -26.85 -2.65
CA PRO A 109 0.71 -26.98 -3.95
C PRO A 109 2.20 -26.60 -3.91
N GLY A 110 2.99 -27.22 -4.79
CA GLY A 110 4.40 -26.85 -4.98
C GLY A 110 5.23 -26.96 -3.70
N GLN A 111 6.02 -25.93 -3.41
CA GLN A 111 6.92 -25.89 -2.24
C GLN A 111 6.19 -25.56 -0.93
N ALA A 112 4.92 -25.16 -0.99
CA ALA A 112 4.13 -24.73 0.17
C ALA A 112 4.00 -25.81 1.25
N ALA A 113 3.99 -27.08 0.89
CA ALA A 113 3.86 -28.20 1.83
C ALA A 113 4.98 -28.23 2.88
N THR A 114 6.15 -27.66 2.56
CA THR A 114 7.33 -27.64 3.42
C THR A 114 7.52 -26.33 4.18
N ASP A 115 6.75 -25.29 3.86
CA ASP A 115 6.87 -23.99 4.51
C ASP A 115 6.02 -23.96 5.80
N PRO A 116 6.64 -23.80 6.99
CA PRO A 116 5.94 -23.85 8.26
C PRO A 116 4.92 -22.72 8.44
N ASP A 117 5.11 -21.59 7.73
CA ASP A 117 4.25 -20.42 7.86
C ASP A 117 3.05 -20.45 6.89
N PHE A 118 3.02 -21.39 5.94
CA PHE A 118 2.04 -21.43 4.85
C PHE A 118 0.58 -21.39 5.35
N HIS A 119 0.24 -22.29 6.27
CA HIS A 119 -1.11 -22.34 6.85
C HIS A 119 -1.45 -21.09 7.65
N SER A 120 -0.46 -20.50 8.34
CA SER A 120 -0.64 -19.26 9.09
C SER A 120 -1.02 -18.11 8.15
N VAL A 121 -0.37 -18.01 6.98
CA VAL A 121 -0.69 -16.99 5.96
C VAL A 121 -2.12 -17.14 5.44
N ILE A 122 -2.58 -18.36 5.16
CA ILE A 122 -3.97 -18.63 4.72
C ILE A 122 -4.97 -18.16 5.78
N VAL A 123 -4.72 -18.48 7.06
CA VAL A 123 -5.59 -18.07 8.17
C VAL A 123 -5.61 -16.54 8.29
N GLN A 124 -4.47 -15.87 8.17
CA GLN A 124 -4.38 -14.41 8.23
C GLN A 124 -5.15 -13.74 7.10
N ILE A 125 -5.02 -14.21 5.86
CA ILE A 125 -5.80 -13.69 4.71
C ILE A 125 -7.29 -13.85 4.98
N SER A 126 -7.71 -15.05 5.41
CA SER A 126 -9.13 -15.35 5.66
C SER A 126 -9.72 -14.46 6.75
N ARG A 127 -8.98 -14.24 7.83
CA ARG A 127 -9.37 -13.34 8.92
C ARG A 127 -9.48 -11.90 8.44
N GLU A 128 -8.52 -11.44 7.65
CA GLU A 128 -8.49 -10.07 7.15
C GLU A 128 -9.66 -9.77 6.22
N LEU A 129 -9.95 -10.67 5.27
CA LEU A 129 -11.12 -10.58 4.39
C LEU A 129 -12.44 -10.55 5.19
N GLY A 130 -12.56 -11.39 6.22
CA GLY A 130 -13.73 -11.40 7.10
C GLY A 130 -13.91 -10.08 7.86
N ASN A 131 -12.82 -9.52 8.37
CA ASN A 131 -12.85 -8.24 9.07
C ASN A 131 -13.19 -7.06 8.13
N ILE A 132 -12.66 -7.05 6.90
CA ILE A 132 -12.98 -6.03 5.89
C ILE A 132 -14.45 -6.10 5.52
N ARG A 133 -15.03 -7.30 5.39
CA ARG A 133 -16.47 -7.48 5.15
C ARG A 133 -17.30 -6.82 6.24
N GLN A 134 -16.94 -7.02 7.51
CA GLN A 134 -17.65 -6.40 8.63
C GLN A 134 -17.56 -4.86 8.59
N GLN A 135 -16.39 -4.31 8.25
CA GLN A 135 -16.21 -2.86 8.09
C GLN A 135 -17.07 -2.29 6.96
N ILE A 136 -17.06 -2.91 5.78
CA ILE A 136 -17.89 -2.49 4.64
C ILE A 136 -19.37 -2.53 5.02
N ALA A 137 -19.83 -3.60 5.68
CA ALA A 137 -21.22 -3.73 6.14
C ALA A 137 -21.62 -2.66 7.17
N ARG A 138 -20.69 -2.24 8.03
CA ARG A 138 -20.86 -1.13 8.99
C ARG A 138 -20.71 0.25 8.35
N ARG A 139 -20.38 0.32 7.06
CA ARG A 139 -20.05 1.56 6.32
C ARG A 139 -18.83 2.29 6.88
N GLU A 140 -17.98 1.57 7.60
CA GLU A 140 -16.68 2.04 8.09
C GLU A 140 -15.66 1.85 6.96
N LEU A 141 -15.69 2.75 5.96
CA LEU A 141 -14.80 2.66 4.80
C LEU A 141 -13.39 3.21 5.06
N ASP A 142 -13.19 3.83 6.21
CA ASP A 142 -11.90 4.35 6.65
C ASP A 142 -10.88 3.21 6.71
N ASN A 143 -9.75 3.39 6.01
CA ASN A 143 -8.65 2.43 5.92
C ASN A 143 -8.99 1.07 5.26
N VAL A 144 -10.17 0.89 4.64
CA VAL A 144 -10.49 -0.35 3.90
C VAL A 144 -9.45 -0.62 2.81
N HIS A 145 -9.03 0.44 2.12
CA HIS A 145 -7.96 0.38 1.12
C HIS A 145 -6.66 -0.20 1.71
N ASP A 146 -6.15 0.36 2.80
CA ASP A 146 -4.91 -0.05 3.46
C ASP A 146 -4.94 -1.53 3.88
N ARG A 147 -6.10 -1.99 4.37
CA ARG A 147 -6.29 -3.38 4.76
C ARG A 147 -6.32 -4.32 3.55
N LEU A 148 -6.94 -3.88 2.46
CA LEU A 148 -6.92 -4.61 1.20
C LEU A 148 -5.51 -4.65 0.60
N GLU A 149 -4.71 -3.59 0.71
CA GLU A 149 -3.29 -3.56 0.32
C GLU A 149 -2.50 -4.63 1.08
N MET A 150 -2.63 -4.67 2.42
CA MET A 150 -2.01 -5.73 3.23
C MET A 150 -2.48 -7.14 2.86
N CYS A 151 -3.74 -7.31 2.48
CA CYS A 151 -4.29 -8.59 2.04
C CYS A 151 -3.72 -9.03 0.69
N VAL A 152 -3.59 -8.11 -0.26
CA VAL A 152 -2.95 -8.34 -1.57
C VAL A 152 -1.47 -8.72 -1.40
N THR A 153 -0.73 -8.04 -0.54
CA THR A 153 0.67 -8.39 -0.24
C THR A 153 0.77 -9.79 0.38
N ARG A 154 -0.16 -10.20 1.26
CA ARG A 154 -0.20 -11.57 1.79
C ARG A 154 -0.53 -12.61 0.72
N MET A 155 -1.42 -12.31 -0.22
CA MET A 155 -1.69 -13.22 -1.35
C MET A 155 -0.47 -13.36 -2.27
N SER A 156 0.26 -12.26 -2.49
CA SER A 156 1.54 -12.30 -3.21
C SER A 156 2.56 -13.16 -2.46
N LEU A 157 2.61 -13.06 -1.12
CA LEU A 157 3.50 -13.87 -0.29
C LEU A 157 3.14 -15.36 -0.39
N LEU A 158 1.85 -15.67 -0.30
CA LEU A 158 1.33 -17.03 -0.46
C LEU A 158 1.72 -17.62 -1.83
N ALA A 159 1.57 -16.85 -2.90
CA ALA A 159 2.01 -17.26 -4.23
C ALA A 159 3.52 -17.48 -4.29
N ALA A 160 4.32 -16.59 -3.68
CA ALA A 160 5.77 -16.76 -3.63
C ALA A 160 6.19 -18.04 -2.88
N MET A 161 5.48 -18.40 -1.80
CA MET A 161 5.70 -19.65 -1.04
C MET A 161 5.37 -20.89 -1.87
N ILE A 162 4.22 -20.90 -2.56
CA ILE A 162 3.81 -22.00 -3.44
C ILE A 162 4.87 -22.26 -4.53
N ASN A 163 5.42 -21.18 -5.08
CA ASN A 163 6.41 -21.22 -6.15
C ASN A 163 7.86 -21.38 -5.65
N GLY A 164 8.12 -21.33 -4.34
CA GLY A 164 9.47 -21.43 -3.78
C GLY A 164 10.37 -20.22 -4.05
N HIS A 165 9.83 -19.03 -4.35
CA HIS A 165 10.62 -17.83 -4.63
C HIS A 165 11.13 -17.17 -3.35
N HIS A 166 12.19 -17.72 -2.75
CA HIS A 166 12.73 -17.26 -1.46
C HIS A 166 13.02 -15.75 -1.40
N ARG A 167 13.64 -15.16 -2.44
CA ARG A 167 13.92 -13.70 -2.46
C ARG A 167 12.64 -12.88 -2.37
N MET A 168 11.61 -13.30 -3.09
CA MET A 168 10.31 -12.64 -3.10
C MET A 168 9.59 -12.83 -1.76
N ILE A 169 9.65 -14.03 -1.15
CA ILE A 169 9.14 -14.30 0.19
C ILE A 169 9.75 -13.32 1.21
N TYR A 170 11.08 -13.18 1.23
CA TYR A 170 11.75 -12.26 2.14
C TYR A 170 11.34 -10.80 1.91
N PHE A 171 11.27 -10.37 0.66
CA PHE A 171 10.88 -9.01 0.33
C PHE A 171 9.42 -8.71 0.71
N LEU A 172 8.49 -9.62 0.44
CA LEU A 172 7.08 -9.45 0.79
C LEU A 172 6.86 -9.46 2.31
N ARG A 173 7.67 -10.21 3.07
CA ARG A 173 7.68 -10.13 4.54
C ARG A 173 8.16 -8.75 5.03
N LEU A 174 9.17 -8.17 4.39
CA LEU A 174 9.59 -6.79 4.66
C LEU A 174 8.48 -5.80 4.31
N GLU A 175 7.82 -5.95 3.17
CA GLU A 175 6.71 -5.08 2.75
C GLU A 175 5.55 -5.13 3.75
N LEU A 176 5.16 -6.33 4.20
CA LEU A 176 4.17 -6.47 5.27
C LEU A 176 4.62 -5.82 6.57
N ALA A 177 5.90 -5.93 6.95
CA ALA A 177 6.42 -5.26 8.12
C ALA A 177 6.27 -3.74 7.98
N VAL A 178 6.62 -3.16 6.84
CA VAL A 178 6.47 -1.73 6.55
C VAL A 178 4.99 -1.29 6.61
N LEU A 179 4.09 -2.02 5.96
CA LEU A 179 2.66 -1.69 5.94
C LEU A 179 2.03 -1.69 7.34
N ASN A 180 2.46 -2.61 8.22
CA ASN A 180 1.99 -2.67 9.61
C ASN A 180 2.44 -1.47 10.47
N LEU A 181 3.40 -0.65 10.00
CA LEU A 181 3.88 0.52 10.73
C LEU A 181 3.09 1.80 10.40
N ARG A 182 2.08 1.73 9.53
CA ARG A 182 1.31 2.90 9.11
C ARG A 182 0.56 3.53 10.29
N PRO A 183 0.84 4.80 10.65
CA PRO A 183 0.11 5.48 11.72
C PRO A 183 -1.37 5.66 11.34
N VAL A 184 -2.28 5.10 12.13
CA VAL A 184 -3.73 5.27 12.00
C VAL A 184 -4.24 6.01 13.23
N ILE A 185 -5.02 7.06 13.07
CA ILE A 185 -5.48 7.94 14.17
C ILE A 185 -6.15 7.13 15.29
N SER A 186 -7.06 6.21 14.94
CA SER A 186 -7.81 5.39 15.90
C SER A 186 -6.97 4.30 16.58
N LEU A 187 -5.80 3.95 16.04
CA LEU A 187 -4.92 2.88 16.51
C LEU A 187 -3.50 3.38 16.78
N PHE A 188 -3.33 4.68 17.02
CA PHE A 188 -2.01 5.29 17.00
C PHE A 188 -1.09 4.72 18.09
N GLU A 189 -1.56 4.56 19.32
CA GLU A 189 -0.73 4.08 20.42
C GLU A 189 -0.19 2.65 20.16
N PRO A 190 -1.02 1.66 19.78
CA PRO A 190 -0.54 0.34 19.35
C PRO A 190 0.46 0.38 18.19
N VAL A 191 0.22 1.22 17.17
CA VAL A 191 1.13 1.35 16.02
C VAL A 191 2.45 1.99 16.45
N ARG A 192 2.41 3.01 17.30
CA ARG A 192 3.60 3.66 17.86
C ARG A 192 4.49 2.65 18.58
N GLU A 193 3.92 1.85 19.47
CA GLU A 193 4.67 0.78 20.15
C GLU A 193 5.25 -0.22 19.15
N SER A 194 4.51 -0.54 18.09
CA SER A 194 5.00 -1.42 17.01
C SER A 194 6.17 -0.80 16.24
N ILE A 195 6.16 0.51 15.94
CA ILE A 195 7.28 1.22 15.32
C ILE A 195 8.53 1.16 16.19
N ILE A 196 8.36 1.40 17.49
CA ILE A 196 9.47 1.41 18.47
C ILE A 196 10.07 0.01 18.61
N ALA A 197 9.22 -1.00 18.76
CA ALA A 197 9.62 -2.39 18.96
C ALA A 197 10.03 -3.13 17.67
N SER A 198 9.77 -2.54 16.50
CA SER A 198 10.00 -3.20 15.20
C SER A 198 11.46 -3.63 15.02
N ASP A 199 11.65 -4.85 14.54
CA ASP A 199 12.93 -5.45 14.18
C ASP A 199 13.31 -5.19 12.70
N PHE A 200 12.66 -4.23 12.04
CA PHE A 200 12.81 -3.97 10.61
C PHE A 200 14.26 -3.86 10.13
N LEU A 201 15.15 -3.22 10.89
CA LEU A 201 16.58 -3.11 10.53
C LEU A 201 17.27 -4.49 10.44
N SER A 202 16.92 -5.40 11.35
CA SER A 202 17.41 -6.79 11.36
C SER A 202 16.83 -7.57 10.19
N MET A 203 15.52 -7.44 9.92
CA MET A 203 14.89 -8.05 8.75
C MET A 203 15.53 -7.56 7.44
N LEU A 204 15.78 -6.25 7.33
CA LEU A 204 16.38 -5.63 6.14
C LEU A 204 17.82 -6.11 5.93
N ALA A 205 18.59 -6.27 7.00
CA ALA A 205 19.92 -6.87 6.94
C ALA A 205 19.88 -8.34 6.50
N GLY A 206 18.93 -9.11 7.03
CA GLY A 206 18.70 -10.52 6.70
C GLY A 206 18.29 -10.75 5.24
N ALA A 207 17.57 -9.81 4.64
CA ALA A 207 17.18 -9.88 3.22
C ALA A 207 18.37 -9.78 2.25
N GLY A 208 19.55 -9.39 2.72
CA GLY A 208 20.79 -9.41 1.92
C GLY A 208 20.83 -8.40 0.76
N LEU A 209 19.86 -7.50 0.65
CA LEU A 209 19.72 -6.52 -0.44
C LEU A 209 20.95 -5.60 -0.58
N GLN A 210 21.69 -5.39 0.51
CA GLN A 210 22.95 -4.64 0.50
C GLN A 210 24.07 -5.27 -0.35
N LYS A 211 23.97 -6.57 -0.65
CA LYS A 211 24.90 -7.27 -1.56
C LYS A 211 24.55 -7.03 -3.03
N PHE A 212 23.33 -6.56 -3.32
CA PHE A 212 22.89 -6.20 -4.65
C PHE A 212 23.25 -4.73 -4.91
N GLN A 213 24.29 -4.51 -5.71
CA GLN A 213 24.92 -3.20 -5.88
C GLN A 213 23.93 -2.07 -6.23
N PRO A 214 22.95 -2.25 -7.15
CA PRO A 214 21.98 -1.21 -7.46
C PRO A 214 21.14 -0.78 -6.24
N ALA A 215 20.82 -1.71 -5.33
CA ALA A 215 19.97 -1.42 -4.16
C ALA A 215 20.73 -0.85 -2.97
N LYS A 216 22.06 -0.84 -2.97
CA LYS A 216 22.88 -0.49 -1.80
C LYS A 216 22.57 0.90 -1.23
N GLU A 217 22.47 1.90 -2.11
CA GLU A 217 22.19 3.28 -1.70
C GLU A 217 20.79 3.42 -1.12
N ARG A 218 19.79 2.84 -1.79
CA ARG A 218 18.39 2.81 -1.33
C ARG A 218 18.23 2.11 0.01
N VAL A 219 18.92 0.97 0.21
CA VAL A 219 18.92 0.27 1.50
C VAL A 219 19.49 1.15 2.61
N ASN A 220 20.55 1.92 2.35
CA ASN A 220 21.11 2.84 3.33
C ASN A 220 20.18 4.01 3.64
N SER A 221 19.52 4.58 2.62
CA SER A 221 18.50 5.61 2.80
C SER A 221 17.32 5.10 3.63
N LEU A 222 16.83 3.91 3.33
CA LEU A 222 15.73 3.27 4.04
C LEU A 222 16.04 3.06 5.53
N LYS A 223 17.28 2.65 5.87
CA LYS A 223 17.74 2.58 7.26
C LYS A 223 17.67 3.94 7.96
N LYS A 224 18.11 5.02 7.30
CA LYS A 224 18.07 6.38 7.85
C LYS A 224 16.64 6.85 8.07
N PHE A 225 15.76 6.70 7.09
CA PHE A 225 14.35 7.11 7.22
C PHE A 225 13.62 6.33 8.31
N PHE A 226 13.92 5.04 8.46
CA PHE A 226 13.35 4.24 9.54
C PHE A 226 13.79 4.70 10.94
N VAL A 227 15.07 5.08 11.10
CA VAL A 227 15.55 5.68 12.38
C VAL A 227 14.80 6.98 12.67
N VAL A 228 14.65 7.86 11.67
CA VAL A 228 13.88 9.12 11.83
C VAL A 228 12.43 8.86 12.23
N LEU A 229 11.76 7.88 11.60
CA LEU A 229 10.42 7.46 11.97
C LEU A 229 10.36 6.97 13.43
N ARG A 230 11.30 6.12 13.83
CA ARG A 230 11.36 5.60 15.20
C ARG A 230 11.59 6.69 16.25
N ASP A 231 12.50 7.63 15.97
CA ASP A 231 12.81 8.74 16.86
C ASP A 231 11.59 9.67 17.03
N SER A 232 10.87 9.91 15.93
CA SER A 232 9.61 10.67 15.94
C SER A 232 8.56 9.95 16.80
N ALA A 233 8.33 8.66 16.55
CA ALA A 233 7.37 7.85 17.31
C ALA A 233 7.72 7.81 18.81
N THR A 234 9.00 7.75 19.16
CA THR A 234 9.45 7.79 20.56
C THR A 234 9.10 9.11 21.23
N SER A 235 9.25 10.22 20.51
CA SER A 235 9.11 11.59 21.01
C SER A 235 7.66 12.09 21.10
N ASP A 236 6.71 11.39 20.49
CA ASP A 236 5.31 11.84 20.30
C ASP A 236 4.41 11.83 21.55
N GLN A 237 4.93 11.49 22.73
CA GLN A 237 4.19 11.50 24.01
C GLN A 237 2.81 10.81 23.94
N LYS A 238 2.70 9.72 23.18
CA LYS A 238 1.47 8.93 22.96
C LYS A 238 0.33 9.66 22.21
N ARG A 239 0.61 10.79 21.56
CA ARG A 239 -0.37 11.52 20.75
C ARG A 239 -0.08 11.35 19.27
N PHE A 240 -1.12 11.20 18.46
CA PHE A 240 -0.95 11.20 17.01
C PHE A 240 -0.23 12.48 16.59
N SER A 241 0.94 12.33 15.98
CA SER A 241 1.75 13.47 15.55
C SER A 241 1.90 13.50 14.04
N THR A 242 1.91 14.70 13.50
CA THR A 242 2.25 14.94 12.09
C THR A 242 3.68 14.47 11.80
N ALA A 243 4.60 14.54 12.76
CA ALA A 243 5.98 14.12 12.58
C ALA A 243 6.10 12.62 12.30
N SER A 244 5.41 11.77 13.08
CA SER A 244 5.38 10.32 12.83
C SER A 244 4.70 9.96 11.51
N LEU A 245 3.61 10.65 11.16
CA LEU A 245 2.96 10.43 9.86
C LEU A 245 3.90 10.81 8.70
N THR A 246 4.54 11.98 8.76
CA THR A 246 5.50 12.43 7.73
C THR A 246 6.73 11.53 7.66
N GLY A 247 7.23 11.07 8.81
CA GLY A 247 8.32 10.10 8.89
C GLY A 247 7.94 8.78 8.24
N TYR A 248 6.73 8.28 8.50
CA TYR A 248 6.23 7.06 7.89
C TYR A 248 6.07 7.22 6.37
N LEU A 249 5.47 8.31 5.90
CA LEU A 249 5.28 8.54 4.47
C LEU A 249 6.62 8.63 3.72
N SER A 250 7.62 9.29 4.32
CA SER A 250 8.97 9.36 3.74
C SER A 250 9.65 7.99 3.69
N PHE A 251 9.53 7.22 4.77
CA PHE A 251 10.02 5.85 4.86
C PHE A 251 9.33 4.92 3.85
N TYR A 252 8.01 4.96 3.75
CA TYR A 252 7.21 4.18 2.82
C TYR A 252 7.54 4.51 1.36
N HIS A 253 7.68 5.80 1.05
CA HIS A 253 8.10 6.23 -0.29
C HIS A 253 9.47 5.64 -0.66
N GLU A 254 10.46 5.72 0.24
CA GLU A 254 11.78 5.13 -0.02
C GLU A 254 11.71 3.60 -0.20
N PHE A 255 10.83 2.93 0.55
CA PHE A 255 10.57 1.49 0.38
C PHE A 255 9.97 1.18 -1.01
N MET A 256 9.00 1.97 -1.46
CA MET A 256 8.39 1.80 -2.78
C MET A 256 9.38 2.07 -3.92
N GLU A 257 10.27 3.04 -3.78
CA GLU A 257 11.35 3.28 -4.74
C GLU A 257 12.34 2.11 -4.79
N LEU A 258 12.67 1.50 -3.64
CA LEU A 258 13.44 0.26 -3.61
C LEU A 258 12.70 -0.88 -4.33
N LYS A 259 11.39 -1.05 -4.10
CA LYS A 259 10.58 -2.07 -4.78
C LYS A 259 10.64 -1.90 -6.31
N LYS A 260 10.39 -0.68 -6.81
CA LYS A 260 10.45 -0.35 -8.23
C LYS A 260 11.81 -0.67 -8.84
N LEU A 261 12.89 -0.32 -8.14
CA LEU A 261 14.26 -0.64 -8.57
C LEU A 261 14.48 -2.15 -8.66
N LEU A 262 14.07 -2.92 -7.65
CA LEU A 262 14.24 -4.38 -7.66
C LEU A 262 13.43 -5.03 -8.80
N LEU A 263 12.23 -4.50 -9.08
CA LEU A 263 11.41 -4.92 -10.22
C LEU A 263 12.09 -4.59 -11.57
N SER A 264 12.58 -3.36 -11.75
CA SER A 264 13.21 -2.93 -13.01
C SER A 264 14.50 -3.71 -13.30
N GLU A 265 15.27 -4.01 -12.26
CA GLU A 265 16.50 -4.79 -12.35
C GLU A 265 16.24 -6.31 -12.38
N LYS A 266 14.98 -6.75 -12.45
CA LYS A 266 14.58 -8.16 -12.51
C LYS A 266 15.17 -9.00 -11.36
N TYR A 267 15.36 -8.39 -10.19
CA TYR A 267 15.99 -9.01 -9.02
C TYR A 267 15.29 -10.31 -8.56
N PHE A 268 13.98 -10.40 -8.80
CA PHE A 268 13.14 -11.52 -8.41
C PHE A 268 13.05 -12.65 -9.45
N ASN A 269 13.62 -12.47 -10.65
CA ASN A 269 13.54 -13.46 -11.74
C ASN A 269 14.57 -14.59 -11.64
N SER A 270 15.42 -14.57 -10.61
CA SER A 270 16.50 -15.53 -10.38
C SER A 270 16.35 -16.28 -9.07
#